data_AF-A0A259APV3-F1
#
_entry.id   AF-A0A259APV3-F1
#
_cell.length_a   1.000
_cell.length_b   1.000
_cell.length_c   1.000
_cell.angle_alpha   90.00
_cell.angle_beta   90.00
_cell.angle_gamma   90.00
#
_symmetry.space_group_name_H-M   'P 1'
#
loop_
_entity.id
_entity.type
_entity.pdbx_description
1 polymer ?
#
loop_
_entity_poly.entity_id
_entity_poly.type
_entity_poly.pdbx_seq_one_letter_code
_entity_poly.pdbx_strand_id
1 'polypeptide(L)'
;MDEVSSVLHDGSADDALEKIWSQATQDASTYAVQMEAARRQILREGFGTEMNTAARALHDVAQQDLDTRDITLASIRRSLRELVVAFPVYRTYADASGRSAQDWTYFSQALARARRRLAPIDHPVLDLLDRWLGGEAPRALGGDMEHAGTRAYAIAKFQQLTAPIAAKAVEDTVFYRYGRLLSRNEVGSDPGQLALPVRAFHALAEARGAQFPDAMLATATHDHKRGEDSRMRLAVLSEIPQEWSVALADLLAAAQPLREALGALPPPTPADEVMLYQTLIGAWPLDLGPEDGGRLHGLLERVASWQIKALREAKRHTNWVFPNTDYEAGCDSFLRLTLSDGRGKAVRAALAALVQRLAPAGALNALAQITLKYTVPGVPDLYQGTEFWDFSLVDPDNRRPVDYRVHAAALTHLGAPAECLPHWRDGRMKQSLIATLLQARAAHPDLFAHGSYLPLEVSGPAANQAIAFARQHGELKLVVVANRLCAGLLDPAADQPLVPGVKLKGTGLLVPAELTGAYFDLAAGRTVSLAETTPLATLLEHMPVAVLLTAP
;
A
#
# COMPACT_ATOMS: atom_id res chain seq x y z
N MET A 1 3.81 3.11 -5.43
CA MET A 1 2.99 2.04 -4.81
C MET A 1 1.87 2.61 -3.95
N ASP A 2 2.18 3.37 -2.91
CA ASP A 2 1.18 3.90 -1.96
C ASP A 2 0.12 4.80 -2.62
N GLU A 3 0.53 5.76 -3.44
CA GLU A 3 -0.37 6.75 -4.05
C GLU A 3 -1.42 6.10 -4.97
N VAL A 4 -0.98 5.21 -5.86
CA VAL A 4 -1.89 4.51 -6.79
C VAL A 4 -2.80 3.53 -6.05
N SER A 5 -2.29 2.86 -5.01
CA SER A 5 -3.11 2.03 -4.15
C SER A 5 -4.20 2.89 -3.49
N SER A 6 -3.81 3.97 -2.83
CA SER A 6 -4.73 4.85 -2.09
C SER A 6 -5.80 5.50 -2.96
N VAL A 7 -5.50 5.93 -4.19
CA VAL A 7 -6.52 6.52 -5.07
C VAL A 7 -7.52 5.48 -5.59
N LEU A 8 -7.19 4.19 -5.52
CA LEU A 8 -8.06 3.07 -5.91
C LEU A 8 -8.84 2.46 -4.73
N HIS A 9 -8.77 3.05 -3.54
CA HIS A 9 -9.63 2.72 -2.41
C HIS A 9 -10.79 3.71 -2.27
N ASP A 10 -11.93 3.24 -1.77
CA ASP A 10 -13.06 4.09 -1.43
C ASP A 10 -12.90 4.63 0.00
N GLY A 11 -12.60 5.93 0.09
CA GLY A 11 -12.45 6.63 1.37
C GLY A 11 -13.75 6.77 2.16
N SER A 12 -14.93 6.58 1.55
CA SER A 12 -16.21 6.63 2.25
C SER A 12 -16.44 5.43 3.18
N ALA A 13 -15.64 4.36 3.01
CA ALA A 13 -15.74 3.14 3.79
C ALA A 13 -14.86 3.11 5.05
N ASP A 14 -14.13 4.20 5.37
CA ASP A 14 -13.17 4.23 6.48
C ASP A 14 -13.81 3.82 7.82
N ASP A 15 -14.92 4.44 8.19
CA ASP A 15 -15.68 4.13 9.41
C ASP A 15 -16.30 2.73 9.39
N ALA A 16 -16.80 2.30 8.22
CA ALA A 16 -17.45 1.00 8.06
C ALA A 16 -16.43 -0.13 8.24
N LEU A 17 -15.24 -0.01 7.64
CA LEU A 17 -14.17 -1.00 7.76
C LEU A 17 -13.59 -1.03 9.17
N GLU A 18 -13.42 0.11 9.84
CA GLU A 18 -13.00 0.16 11.24
C GLU A 18 -14.01 -0.55 12.16
N LYS A 19 -15.31 -0.34 11.92
CA LYS A 19 -16.38 -1.04 12.65
C LYS A 19 -16.37 -2.54 12.39
N ILE A 20 -16.23 -2.97 11.14
CA ILE A 20 -16.15 -4.40 10.78
C ILE A 20 -14.96 -5.06 11.50
N TRP A 21 -13.79 -4.43 11.44
CA TRP A 21 -12.57 -4.91 12.10
C TRP A 21 -12.74 -5.00 13.61
N SER A 22 -13.15 -3.92 14.27
CA SER A 22 -13.29 -3.87 15.72
C SER A 22 -14.35 -4.83 16.26
N GLN A 23 -15.45 -5.04 15.54
CA GLN A 23 -16.48 -6.00 15.91
C GLN A 23 -16.00 -7.44 15.76
N ALA A 24 -15.36 -7.77 14.65
CA ALA A 24 -14.86 -9.13 14.38
C ALA A 24 -13.72 -9.52 15.33
N THR A 25 -12.88 -8.56 15.72
CA THR A 25 -11.69 -8.82 16.55
C THR A 25 -11.90 -8.55 18.04
N GLN A 26 -12.99 -7.88 18.40
CA GLN A 26 -13.25 -7.36 19.75
C GLN A 26 -12.15 -6.40 20.24
N ASP A 27 -11.42 -5.75 19.32
CA ASP A 27 -10.39 -4.76 19.60
C ASP A 27 -10.75 -3.41 18.97
N ALA A 28 -11.06 -2.42 19.80
CA ALA A 28 -11.38 -1.06 19.38
C ALA A 28 -10.14 -0.12 19.32
N SER A 29 -8.94 -0.67 19.43
CA SER A 29 -7.70 0.12 19.37
C SER A 29 -7.47 0.65 17.96
N THR A 30 -7.49 1.97 17.83
CA THR A 30 -7.16 2.66 16.58
C THR A 30 -5.75 2.32 16.07
N TYR A 31 -5.51 2.53 14.77
CA TYR A 31 -4.17 2.43 14.18
C TYR A 31 -3.11 3.21 14.95
N ALA A 32 -3.43 4.45 15.37
CA ALA A 32 -2.50 5.31 16.09
C ALA A 32 -2.06 4.71 17.44
N VAL A 33 -2.99 4.04 18.15
CA VAL A 33 -2.71 3.35 19.42
C VAL A 33 -1.83 2.11 19.16
N GLN A 34 -2.15 1.31 18.14
CA GLN A 34 -1.36 0.13 17.78
C GLN A 34 0.06 0.51 17.33
N MET A 35 0.19 1.58 16.54
CA MET A 35 1.47 2.12 16.08
C MET A 35 2.33 2.62 17.25
N GLU A 36 1.74 3.38 18.17
CA GLU A 36 2.45 3.84 19.37
C GLU A 36 2.93 2.66 20.21
N ALA A 37 2.05 1.68 20.46
CA ALA A 37 2.39 0.49 21.24
C ALA A 37 3.54 -0.30 20.58
N ALA A 38 3.49 -0.50 19.27
CA ALA A 38 4.54 -1.18 18.52
C ALA A 38 5.87 -0.40 18.58
N ARG A 39 5.87 0.93 18.42
CA ARG A 39 7.09 1.74 18.53
C ARG A 39 7.73 1.64 19.90
N ARG A 40 6.92 1.69 20.97
CA ARG A 40 7.40 1.51 22.35
C ARG A 40 7.99 0.12 22.57
N GLN A 41 7.33 -0.91 22.05
CA GLN A 41 7.80 -2.29 22.16
C GLN A 41 9.13 -2.49 21.44
N ILE A 42 9.21 -2.09 20.17
CA ILE A 42 10.42 -2.22 19.35
C ILE A 42 11.59 -1.44 19.97
N LEU A 43 11.35 -0.22 20.43
CA LEU A 43 12.38 0.57 21.10
C LEU A 43 12.90 -0.11 22.38
N ARG A 44 12.02 -0.74 23.16
CA ARG A 44 12.37 -1.44 24.40
C ARG A 44 13.11 -2.75 24.15
N GLU A 45 12.65 -3.55 23.18
CA GLU A 45 13.10 -4.93 22.98
C GLU A 45 14.24 -5.06 21.96
N GLY A 46 14.29 -4.18 20.96
CA GLY A 46 15.23 -4.29 19.84
C GLY A 46 16.29 -3.18 19.73
N PHE A 47 16.07 -2.02 20.35
CA PHE A 47 16.92 -0.82 20.12
C PHE A 47 17.44 -0.19 21.42
N GLY A 48 17.60 -0.98 22.49
CA GLY A 48 18.10 -0.49 23.78
C GLY A 48 19.50 0.12 23.68
N THR A 49 20.39 -0.47 22.89
CA THR A 49 21.77 0.01 22.70
C THR A 49 21.81 1.32 21.92
N GLU A 50 21.09 1.41 20.82
CA GLU A 50 21.01 2.59 19.96
C GLU A 50 20.35 3.76 20.71
N MET A 51 19.29 3.49 21.47
CA MET A 51 18.64 4.46 22.36
C MET A 51 19.61 5.00 23.41
N ASN A 52 20.37 4.12 24.07
CA ASN A 52 21.36 4.54 25.06
C ASN A 52 22.52 5.31 24.42
N THR A 53 22.92 4.96 23.20
CA THR A 53 23.97 5.66 22.45
C THR A 53 23.53 7.07 22.08
N ALA A 54 22.31 7.24 21.56
CA ALA A 54 21.74 8.55 21.26
C ALA A 54 21.56 9.41 22.54
N ALA A 55 21.10 8.80 23.63
CA ALA A 55 20.94 9.51 24.91
C ALA A 55 22.30 9.97 25.49
N ARG A 56 23.35 9.15 25.37
CA ARG A 56 24.72 9.52 25.78
C ARG A 56 25.27 10.65 24.93
N ALA A 57 25.13 10.57 23.60
CA ALA A 57 25.56 11.66 22.72
C ALA A 57 24.89 13.00 23.06
N LEU A 58 23.59 12.99 23.38
CA LEU A 58 22.87 14.18 23.86
C LEU A 58 23.28 14.63 25.26
N HIS A 59 23.74 13.71 26.11
CA HIS A 59 24.28 14.06 27.42
C HIS A 59 25.68 14.68 27.31
N ASP A 60 26.52 14.21 26.40
CA ASP A 60 27.83 14.81 26.11
C ASP A 60 27.66 16.25 25.61
N VAL A 61 26.65 16.50 24.76
CA VAL A 61 26.21 17.85 24.39
C VAL A 61 25.83 18.68 25.62
N ALA A 62 25.09 18.10 26.58
CA ALA A 62 24.68 18.82 27.78
C ALA A 62 25.86 19.20 28.67
N GLN A 63 26.88 18.33 28.76
CA GLN A 63 28.09 18.55 29.58
C GLN A 63 28.98 19.69 29.08
N GLN A 64 28.83 20.10 27.82
CA GLN A 64 29.61 21.14 27.18
C GLN A 64 29.17 22.57 27.55
N ASP A 65 28.01 22.73 28.19
CA ASP A 65 27.47 24.04 28.58
C ASP A 65 27.15 24.08 30.09
N LEU A 66 27.60 25.14 30.77
CA LEU A 66 27.38 25.36 32.20
C LEU A 66 25.89 25.39 32.56
N ASP A 67 25.04 25.91 31.66
CA ASP A 67 23.60 26.02 31.90
C ASP A 67 22.88 24.66 31.76
N THR A 68 23.51 23.67 31.12
CA THR A 68 22.88 22.39 30.82
C THR A 68 23.60 21.16 31.39
N ARG A 69 24.80 21.31 31.97
CA ARG A 69 25.59 20.18 32.49
C ARG A 69 24.93 19.43 33.64
N ASP A 70 24.03 20.08 34.39
CA ASP A 70 23.30 19.45 35.49
C ASP A 70 22.08 18.64 35.00
N ILE A 71 21.77 18.67 33.69
CA ILE A 71 20.73 17.85 33.10
C ILE A 71 21.15 16.39 33.09
N THR A 72 20.40 15.58 33.84
CA THR A 72 20.73 14.16 34.01
C THR A 72 20.46 13.34 32.75
N LEU A 73 21.32 12.34 32.50
CA LEU A 73 21.12 11.35 31.44
C LEU A 73 19.73 10.67 31.53
N ALA A 74 19.20 10.48 32.75
CA ALA A 74 17.88 9.90 32.96
C ALA A 74 16.76 10.76 32.34
N SER A 75 16.82 12.08 32.48
CA SER A 75 15.82 13.01 31.94
C SER A 75 15.92 13.16 30.43
N ILE A 76 17.15 13.17 29.89
CA ILE A 76 17.41 13.10 28.45
C ILE A 76 16.80 11.82 27.88
N ARG A 77 17.07 10.67 28.48
CA ARG A 77 16.56 9.37 28.01
C ARG A 77 15.02 9.31 28.04
N ARG A 78 14.36 9.85 29.07
CA ARG A 78 12.89 9.93 29.11
C ARG A 78 12.33 10.79 27.99
N SER A 79 12.88 11.99 27.80
CA SER A 79 12.40 12.95 26.79
C SER A 79 12.65 12.46 25.37
N LEU A 80 13.86 11.93 25.13
CA LEU A 80 14.24 11.35 23.84
C LEU A 80 13.34 10.17 23.46
N ARG A 81 12.95 9.33 24.42
CA ARG A 81 12.07 8.19 24.17
C ARG A 81 10.72 8.66 23.62
N GLU A 82 10.12 9.65 24.27
CA GLU A 82 8.81 10.16 23.84
C GLU A 82 8.90 10.88 22.49
N LEU A 83 10.01 11.58 22.21
CA LEU A 83 10.28 12.20 20.92
C LEU A 83 10.40 11.14 19.80
N VAL A 84 11.18 10.08 20.01
CA VAL A 84 11.35 8.98 19.06
C VAL A 84 10.03 8.24 18.79
N VAL A 85 9.27 7.94 19.84
CA VAL A 85 7.95 7.28 19.70
C VAL A 85 6.97 8.16 18.93
N ALA A 86 7.04 9.48 19.09
CA ALA A 86 6.17 10.45 18.42
C ALA A 86 6.55 10.75 16.96
N PHE A 87 7.72 10.32 16.49
CA PHE A 87 8.32 10.78 15.24
C PHE A 87 7.52 10.32 14.00
N PRO A 88 7.01 11.22 13.14
CA PRO A 88 6.04 10.84 12.11
C PRO A 88 6.67 10.28 10.82
N VAL A 89 7.97 10.49 10.60
CA VAL A 89 8.69 10.04 9.40
C VAL A 89 9.83 9.09 9.79
N TYR A 90 10.45 8.45 8.80
CA TYR A 90 11.62 7.60 9.02
C TYR A 90 12.74 8.35 9.74
N ARG A 91 13.13 9.50 9.20
CA ARG A 91 14.18 10.35 9.76
C ARG A 91 14.09 11.75 9.16
N THR A 92 14.78 12.68 9.80
CA THR A 92 15.14 13.97 9.21
C THR A 92 16.50 13.87 8.51
N TYR A 93 16.87 14.98 7.86
CA TYR A 93 18.19 15.18 7.24
C TYR A 93 18.86 16.47 7.76
N ALA A 94 18.67 16.78 9.05
CA ALA A 94 19.38 17.85 9.71
C ALA A 94 20.89 17.59 9.67
N ASP A 95 21.64 18.63 9.33
CA ASP A 95 23.10 18.62 9.22
C ASP A 95 23.73 19.80 9.97
N ALA A 96 24.96 20.19 9.63
CA ALA A 96 25.64 21.34 10.22
C ALA A 96 24.88 22.67 10.06
N SER A 97 23.97 22.77 9.10
CA SER A 97 23.09 23.92 8.83
C SER A 97 21.77 23.87 9.60
N GLY A 98 21.49 22.80 10.35
CA GLY A 98 20.23 22.59 11.07
C GLY A 98 19.17 21.89 10.23
N ARG A 99 17.91 21.96 10.67
CA ARG A 99 16.76 21.35 10.00
C ARG A 99 16.33 22.13 8.75
N SER A 100 15.97 21.41 7.69
CA SER A 100 15.25 21.96 6.54
C SER A 100 13.82 22.38 6.92
N ALA A 101 13.15 23.18 6.08
CA ALA A 101 11.75 23.58 6.31
C ALA A 101 10.79 22.36 6.42
N GLN A 102 11.07 21.29 5.67
CA GLN A 102 10.32 20.04 5.75
C GLN A 102 10.58 19.32 7.09
N ASP A 103 11.84 19.22 7.51
CA ASP A 103 12.20 18.61 8.79
C ASP A 103 11.59 19.37 9.97
N TRP A 104 11.53 20.70 9.91
CA TRP A 104 10.86 21.53 10.92
C TRP A 104 9.40 21.15 11.09
N THR A 105 8.67 20.91 10.00
CA THR A 105 7.26 20.50 10.04
C THR A 105 7.09 19.19 10.81
N TYR A 106 7.85 18.15 10.45
CA TYR A 106 7.72 16.83 11.07
C TYR A 106 8.23 16.79 12.51
N PHE A 107 9.33 17.48 12.79
CA PHE A 107 9.91 17.52 14.13
C PHE A 107 9.00 18.30 15.10
N SER A 108 8.36 19.39 14.65
CA SER A 108 7.37 20.13 15.45
C SER A 108 6.15 19.27 15.82
N GLN A 109 5.67 18.45 14.89
CA GLN A 109 4.61 17.47 15.17
C GLN A 109 5.04 16.45 16.22
N ALA A 110 6.27 15.95 16.13
CA ALA A 110 6.84 15.01 17.09
C ALA A 110 6.97 15.64 18.48
N LEU A 111 7.46 16.88 18.57
CA LEU A 111 7.57 17.63 19.82
C LEU A 111 6.22 17.85 20.48
N ALA A 112 5.22 18.33 19.72
CA ALA A 112 3.89 18.56 20.25
C ALA A 112 3.27 17.28 20.82
N ARG A 113 3.47 16.14 20.14
CA ARG A 113 3.02 14.82 20.60
C ARG A 113 3.80 14.35 21.83
N ALA A 114 5.13 14.49 21.85
CA ALA A 114 5.97 14.11 22.99
C ALA A 114 5.65 14.95 24.24
N ARG A 115 5.48 16.27 24.08
CA ARG A 115 5.14 17.20 25.16
C ARG A 115 3.84 16.84 25.86
N ARG A 116 2.81 16.39 25.12
CA ARG A 116 1.54 15.92 25.70
C ARG A 116 1.67 14.66 26.56
N ARG A 117 2.72 13.86 26.35
CA ARG A 117 2.96 12.59 27.05
C ARG A 117 3.95 12.74 28.22
N LEU A 118 4.83 13.74 28.16
CA LEU A 118 5.82 14.02 29.18
C LEU A 118 5.21 14.81 30.34
N ALA A 119 5.66 14.51 31.56
CA ALA A 119 5.38 15.33 32.73
C ALA A 119 5.97 16.74 32.54
N PRO A 120 5.35 17.80 33.11
CA PRO A 120 5.84 19.18 32.95
C PRO A 120 7.32 19.39 33.33
N ILE A 121 7.84 18.59 34.28
CA ILE A 121 9.25 18.64 34.70
C ILE A 121 10.24 18.28 33.58
N ASP A 122 9.82 17.47 32.60
CA ASP A 122 10.65 17.05 31.47
C ASP A 122 10.53 18.01 30.27
N HIS A 123 9.63 18.99 30.30
CA HIS A 123 9.41 19.93 29.19
C HIS A 123 10.64 20.78 28.85
N PRO A 124 11.40 21.33 29.83
CA PRO A 124 12.64 22.05 29.50
C PRO A 124 13.68 21.17 28.82
N VAL A 125 13.75 19.88 29.17
CA VAL A 125 14.65 18.93 28.50
C VAL A 125 14.20 18.68 27.06
N LEU A 126 12.89 18.57 26.81
CA LEU A 126 12.38 18.45 25.45
C LEU A 126 12.71 19.67 24.58
N ASP A 127 12.63 20.89 25.14
CA ASP A 127 13.04 22.12 24.45
C ASP A 127 14.54 22.16 24.16
N LEU A 128 15.37 21.63 25.08
CA LEU A 128 16.78 21.39 24.79
C LEU A 128 16.94 20.44 23.60
N LEU A 129 16.26 19.30 23.59
CA LEU A 129 16.34 18.35 22.47
C LEU A 129 15.94 18.98 21.13
N ASP A 130 14.92 19.85 21.10
CA ASP A 130 14.52 20.60 19.90
C ASP A 130 15.66 21.47 19.35
N ARG A 131 16.27 22.29 20.22
CA ARG A 131 17.43 23.12 19.85
C ARG A 131 18.58 22.25 19.37
N TRP A 132 18.84 21.18 20.12
CA TRP A 132 20.01 20.33 19.98
C TRP A 132 20.00 19.45 18.73
N LEU A 133 18.82 19.05 18.28
CA LEU A 133 18.61 18.19 17.12
C LEU A 133 18.30 19.01 15.86
N GLY A 134 19.09 20.07 15.64
CA GLY A 134 19.03 20.91 14.46
C GLY A 134 18.02 22.05 14.51
N GLY A 135 17.51 22.41 15.70
CA GLY A 135 16.80 23.69 15.87
C GLY A 135 17.74 24.89 15.84
N GLU A 136 18.90 24.71 16.46
CA GLU A 136 20.05 25.58 16.30
C GLU A 136 21.06 24.86 15.39
N ALA A 137 21.49 25.55 14.34
CA ALA A 137 22.46 24.99 13.41
C ALA A 137 23.80 24.77 14.13
N PRO A 138 24.41 23.57 14.09
CA PRO A 138 25.72 23.34 14.71
C PRO A 138 26.79 24.36 14.28
N ARG A 139 26.77 24.81 13.01
CA ARG A 139 27.68 25.84 12.49
C ARG A 139 27.49 27.22 13.12
N ALA A 140 26.33 27.50 13.70
CA ALA A 140 26.02 28.79 14.33
C ALA A 140 26.64 28.93 15.72
N LEU A 141 27.22 27.85 16.28
CA LEU A 141 27.86 27.84 17.61
C LEU A 141 29.23 28.56 17.64
N GLY A 142 29.70 29.09 16.50
CA GLY A 142 30.79 30.07 16.46
C GLY A 142 32.17 29.56 16.91
N GLY A 143 32.98 29.04 15.97
CA GLY A 143 34.39 28.71 16.19
C GLY A 143 34.68 27.49 17.09
N ASP A 144 33.72 27.07 17.91
CA ASP A 144 33.83 25.88 18.74
C ASP A 144 33.56 24.61 17.93
N MET A 145 34.62 24.13 17.28
CA MET A 145 34.59 22.92 16.47
C MET A 145 34.23 21.66 17.29
N GLU A 146 34.59 21.62 18.57
CA GLU A 146 34.30 20.48 19.43
C GLU A 146 32.81 20.43 19.76
N HIS A 147 32.21 21.55 20.16
CA HIS A 147 30.77 21.65 20.39
C HIS A 147 29.95 21.36 19.13
N ALA A 148 30.35 21.93 17.99
CA ALA A 148 29.71 21.64 16.71
C ALA A 148 29.83 20.15 16.31
N GLY A 149 30.96 19.51 16.61
CA GLY A 149 31.19 18.08 16.37
C GLY A 149 30.30 17.19 17.22
N THR A 150 30.22 17.43 18.53
CA THR A 150 29.37 16.67 19.46
C THR A 150 27.89 16.81 19.11
N ARG A 151 27.47 18.02 18.68
CA ARG A 151 26.12 18.29 18.13
C ARG A 151 25.82 17.46 16.89
N ALA A 152 26.71 17.51 15.90
CA ALA A 152 26.55 16.77 14.66
C ALA A 152 26.47 15.26 14.91
N TYR A 153 27.27 14.75 15.86
CA TYR A 153 27.22 13.36 16.27
C TYR A 153 25.88 12.98 16.92
N ALA A 154 25.36 13.82 17.83
CA ALA A 154 24.05 13.59 18.45
C ALA A 154 22.91 13.60 17.41
N ILE A 155 22.92 14.54 16.46
CA ILE A 155 21.98 14.57 15.33
C ILE A 155 22.06 13.28 14.52
N ALA A 156 23.28 12.85 14.16
CA ALA A 156 23.48 11.61 13.41
C ALA A 156 22.92 10.39 14.17
N LYS A 157 23.16 10.28 15.47
CA LYS A 157 22.64 9.17 16.29
C LYS A 157 21.13 9.18 16.44
N PHE A 158 20.51 10.34 16.57
CA PHE A 158 19.05 10.46 16.55
C PHE A 158 18.47 9.98 15.21
N GLN A 159 19.01 10.45 14.09
CA GLN A 159 18.53 10.09 12.75
C GLN A 159 18.78 8.62 12.40
N GLN A 160 19.87 8.04 12.92
CA GLN A 160 20.18 6.60 12.81
C GLN A 160 19.25 5.73 13.69
N LEU A 161 18.70 6.27 14.77
CA LEU A 161 17.77 5.58 15.67
C LEU A 161 16.33 5.59 15.13
N THR A 162 15.82 6.73 14.65
CA THR A 162 14.42 6.84 14.23
C THR A 162 14.09 6.00 13.00
N ALA A 163 15.03 5.91 12.04
CA ALA A 163 14.83 5.23 10.76
C ALA A 163 14.48 3.72 10.91
N PRO A 164 15.30 2.90 11.60
CA PRO A 164 14.96 1.49 11.75
C PRO A 164 13.75 1.26 12.66
N ILE A 165 13.44 2.17 13.59
CA ILE A 165 12.22 2.09 14.41
C ILE A 165 10.97 2.26 13.55
N ALA A 166 10.96 3.21 12.61
CA ALA A 166 9.84 3.40 11.71
C ALA A 166 9.52 2.12 10.92
N ALA A 167 10.53 1.51 10.29
CA ALA A 167 10.38 0.24 9.59
C ALA A 167 9.93 -0.90 10.52
N LYS A 168 10.66 -1.14 11.62
CA LYS A 168 10.42 -2.30 12.48
C LYS A 168 9.11 -2.23 13.26
N ALA A 169 8.69 -1.02 13.64
CA ALA A 169 7.44 -0.83 14.36
C ALA A 169 6.22 -0.82 13.43
N VAL A 170 6.30 -0.20 12.25
CA VAL A 170 5.14 -0.12 11.37
C VAL A 170 5.09 -1.34 10.44
N GLU A 171 6.11 -1.50 9.59
CA GLU A 171 6.08 -2.46 8.48
C GLU A 171 6.24 -3.90 8.94
N ASP A 172 7.07 -4.14 9.95
CA ASP A 172 7.36 -5.47 10.49
C ASP A 172 6.61 -5.76 11.80
N THR A 173 5.66 -4.89 12.21
CA THR A 173 4.85 -5.16 13.42
C THR A 173 3.40 -4.71 13.24
N VAL A 174 3.11 -3.42 13.04
CA VAL A 174 1.72 -2.92 12.96
C VAL A 174 0.96 -3.50 11.77
N PHE A 175 1.61 -3.70 10.62
CA PHE A 175 1.01 -4.36 9.46
C PHE A 175 0.51 -5.78 9.74
N TYR A 176 0.99 -6.40 10.82
CA TYR A 176 0.61 -7.72 11.31
C TYR A 176 -0.25 -7.66 12.58
N ARG A 177 -0.68 -6.47 13.01
CA ARG A 177 -1.53 -6.24 14.20
C ARG A 177 -2.84 -5.54 13.89
N TYR A 178 -2.85 -4.71 12.85
CA TYR A 178 -3.99 -3.88 12.46
C TYR A 178 -4.48 -4.32 11.08
N GLY A 179 -5.48 -5.19 11.07
CA GLY A 179 -5.98 -5.87 9.88
C GLY A 179 -7.23 -5.25 9.27
N ARG A 180 -7.49 -3.94 9.49
CA ARG A 180 -8.69 -3.26 8.96
C ARG A 180 -8.91 -3.55 7.47
N LEU A 181 -7.85 -3.36 6.69
CA LEU A 181 -7.82 -3.76 5.29
C LEU A 181 -6.37 -3.99 4.83
N LEU A 182 -6.01 -5.24 4.53
CA LEU A 182 -4.62 -5.62 4.31
C LEU A 182 -4.00 -5.05 3.02
N SER A 183 -4.80 -4.52 2.08
CA SER A 183 -4.29 -3.82 0.89
C SER A 183 -3.60 -2.49 1.19
N ARG A 184 -3.79 -1.94 2.40
CA ARG A 184 -3.11 -0.73 2.90
C ARG A 184 -1.93 -1.04 3.82
N ASN A 185 -1.68 -2.31 4.15
CA ASN A 185 -0.55 -2.74 4.97
C ASN A 185 0.63 -3.11 4.05
N GLU A 186 1.24 -2.10 3.45
CA GLU A 186 2.29 -2.25 2.45
C GLU A 186 3.44 -1.27 2.66
N VAL A 187 4.67 -1.66 2.28
CA VAL A 187 5.89 -0.83 2.47
C VAL A 187 5.68 0.58 1.91
N GLY A 188 5.99 1.58 2.73
CA GLY A 188 5.76 3.00 2.41
C GLY A 188 4.30 3.49 2.50
N SER A 189 3.35 2.65 2.87
CA SER A 189 1.94 3.04 3.07
C SER A 189 1.66 3.38 4.54
N ASP A 190 0.69 4.28 4.77
CA ASP A 190 0.09 4.53 6.09
C ASP A 190 -1.30 3.87 6.17
N PRO A 191 -1.48 2.77 6.93
CA PRO A 191 -2.78 2.12 7.12
C PRO A 191 -3.83 3.01 7.79
N GLY A 192 -3.41 4.08 8.49
CA GLY A 192 -4.29 5.11 9.02
C GLY A 192 -4.93 5.98 7.92
N GLN A 193 -4.39 5.96 6.71
CA GLN A 193 -4.96 6.62 5.54
C GLN A 193 -5.46 5.58 4.53
N LEU A 194 -6.78 5.39 4.49
CA LEU A 194 -7.41 4.42 3.58
C LEU A 194 -7.27 4.85 2.12
N ALA A 195 -7.56 6.12 1.81
CA ALA A 195 -7.67 6.60 0.45
C ALA A 195 -7.11 8.02 0.25
N LEU A 196 -6.82 8.34 -1.02
CA LEU A 196 -6.48 9.67 -1.50
C LEU A 196 -7.57 10.18 -2.47
N PRO A 197 -8.05 11.42 -2.34
CA PRO A 197 -8.88 12.04 -3.37
C PRO A 197 -8.14 12.12 -4.71
N VAL A 198 -8.86 11.98 -5.83
CA VAL A 198 -8.30 12.05 -7.19
C VAL A 198 -7.48 13.33 -7.41
N ARG A 199 -7.98 14.49 -6.94
CA ARG A 199 -7.24 15.77 -6.98
C ARG A 199 -5.88 15.73 -6.29
N ALA A 200 -5.77 14.99 -5.18
CA ALA A 200 -4.52 14.89 -4.42
C ALA A 200 -3.52 13.98 -5.15
N PHE A 201 -4.01 12.89 -5.76
CA PHE A 201 -3.19 12.05 -6.64
C PHE A 201 -2.63 12.84 -7.82
N HIS A 202 -3.46 13.67 -8.48
CA HIS A 202 -3.00 14.55 -9.57
C HIS A 202 -1.93 15.55 -9.11
N ALA A 203 -2.11 16.20 -7.96
CA ALA A 203 -1.11 17.12 -7.42
C ALA A 203 0.23 16.42 -7.12
N LEU A 204 0.19 15.17 -6.63
CA LEU A 204 1.41 14.37 -6.42
C LEU A 204 2.07 13.97 -7.73
N ALA A 205 1.29 13.60 -8.76
CA ALA A 205 1.81 13.28 -10.08
C ALA A 205 2.46 14.49 -10.76
N GLU A 206 1.84 15.67 -10.66
CA GLU A 206 2.39 16.94 -11.15
C GLU A 206 3.68 17.32 -10.40
N ALA A 207 3.67 17.27 -9.06
CA ALA A 207 4.84 17.57 -8.25
C ALA A 207 6.02 16.63 -8.56
N ARG A 208 5.75 15.34 -8.77
CA ARG A 208 6.77 14.37 -9.21
C ARG A 208 7.29 14.71 -10.60
N GLY A 209 6.43 15.05 -11.55
CA GLY A 209 6.87 15.49 -12.88
C GLY A 209 7.79 16.71 -12.84
N ALA A 210 7.55 17.64 -11.92
CA ALA A 210 8.36 18.85 -11.77
C ALA A 210 9.68 18.64 -11.01
N GLN A 211 9.68 17.80 -9.96
CA GLN A 211 10.80 17.70 -9.01
C GLN A 211 11.64 16.42 -9.19
N PHE A 212 10.99 15.32 -9.58
CA PHE A 212 11.60 14.00 -9.69
C PHE A 212 11.09 13.25 -10.93
N PRO A 213 11.27 13.80 -12.14
CA PRO A 213 10.71 13.21 -13.38
C PRO A 213 11.23 11.79 -13.66
N ASP A 214 12.45 11.47 -13.18
CA ASP A 214 13.08 10.16 -13.34
C ASP A 214 12.83 9.21 -12.15
N ALA A 215 11.92 9.57 -11.23
CA ALA A 215 11.61 8.73 -10.07
C ALA A 215 11.02 7.38 -10.52
N MET A 216 11.50 6.30 -9.90
CA MET A 216 10.95 4.97 -10.08
C MET A 216 9.49 4.89 -9.61
N LEU A 217 8.63 4.30 -10.43
CA LEU A 217 7.24 4.00 -10.11
C LEU A 217 7.08 2.49 -9.93
N ALA A 218 7.19 2.03 -8.69
CA ALA A 218 7.00 0.63 -8.35
C ALA A 218 5.58 0.35 -7.83
N THR A 219 5.04 -0.80 -8.20
CA THR A 219 3.81 -1.40 -7.67
C THR A 219 4.03 -2.81 -7.14
N ALA A 220 5.15 -3.46 -7.42
CA ALA A 220 5.62 -4.66 -6.73
C ALA A 220 7.15 -4.59 -6.61
N THR A 221 7.71 -5.18 -5.56
CA THR A 221 9.17 -5.35 -5.37
C THR A 221 9.46 -6.68 -4.67
N HIS A 222 10.72 -7.04 -4.42
CA HIS A 222 11.04 -8.22 -3.61
C HIS A 222 10.69 -8.09 -2.12
N ASP A 223 10.36 -6.88 -1.66
CA ASP A 223 10.07 -6.56 -0.26
C ASP A 223 8.59 -6.21 -0.01
N HIS A 224 7.75 -6.25 -1.05
CA HIS A 224 6.32 -6.03 -0.88
C HIS A 224 5.73 -7.05 0.11
N LYS A 225 4.72 -6.63 0.86
CA LYS A 225 4.02 -7.45 1.85
C LYS A 225 2.95 -8.33 1.21
N ARG A 226 2.39 -7.93 0.07
CA ARG A 226 1.45 -8.70 -0.76
C ARG A 226 1.64 -8.38 -2.24
N GLY A 227 1.30 -9.30 -3.15
CA GLY A 227 1.38 -9.07 -4.59
C GLY A 227 0.50 -7.90 -5.07
N GLU A 228 0.84 -7.32 -6.21
CA GLU A 228 0.18 -6.08 -6.66
C GLU A 228 -1.30 -6.25 -6.99
N ASP A 229 -1.69 -7.42 -7.48
CA ASP A 229 -3.08 -7.72 -7.83
C ASP A 229 -3.84 -8.29 -6.63
N SER A 230 -3.16 -8.94 -5.67
CA SER A 230 -3.72 -9.24 -4.34
C SER A 230 -4.24 -7.98 -3.67
N ARG A 231 -3.47 -6.88 -3.71
CA ARG A 231 -3.88 -5.61 -3.10
C ARG A 231 -5.04 -4.97 -3.85
N MET A 232 -5.05 -5.02 -5.18
CA MET A 232 -6.15 -4.45 -5.98
C MET A 232 -7.45 -5.25 -5.82
N ARG A 233 -7.38 -6.56 -5.65
CA ARG A 233 -8.54 -7.40 -5.27
C ARG A 233 -9.06 -7.04 -3.88
N LEU A 234 -8.17 -6.90 -2.90
CA LEU A 234 -8.57 -6.55 -1.54
C LEU A 234 -9.12 -5.12 -1.43
N ALA A 235 -8.61 -4.17 -2.23
CA ALA A 235 -9.12 -2.80 -2.29
C ALA A 235 -10.62 -2.74 -2.59
N VAL A 236 -11.15 -3.70 -3.36
CA VAL A 236 -12.59 -3.82 -3.68
C VAL A 236 -13.45 -3.92 -2.42
N LEU A 237 -12.95 -4.49 -1.32
CA LEU A 237 -13.70 -4.57 -0.06
C LEU A 237 -14.05 -3.19 0.51
N SER A 238 -13.29 -2.15 0.17
CA SER A 238 -13.64 -0.76 0.51
C SER A 238 -14.83 -0.23 -0.30
N GLU A 239 -15.09 -0.77 -1.49
CA GLU A 239 -16.20 -0.34 -2.36
C GLU A 239 -17.54 -0.99 -1.96
N ILE A 240 -17.47 -2.13 -1.27
CA ILE A 240 -18.64 -2.94 -0.86
C ILE A 240 -18.56 -3.36 0.62
N PRO A 241 -18.37 -2.42 1.57
CA PRO A 241 -18.12 -2.76 2.97
C PRO A 241 -19.29 -3.53 3.62
N GLN A 242 -20.53 -3.34 3.17
CA GLN A 242 -21.68 -4.11 3.65
C GLN A 242 -21.63 -5.57 3.19
N GLU A 243 -21.30 -5.83 1.92
CA GLU A 243 -21.12 -7.20 1.42
C GLU A 243 -19.94 -7.88 2.14
N TRP A 244 -18.85 -7.15 2.38
CA TRP A 244 -17.71 -7.64 3.16
C TRP A 244 -18.12 -8.02 4.59
N SER A 245 -18.89 -7.18 5.28
CA SER A 245 -19.36 -7.45 6.64
C SER A 245 -20.18 -8.75 6.71
N VAL A 246 -21.07 -8.98 5.73
CA VAL A 246 -21.89 -10.20 5.66
C VAL A 246 -21.00 -11.41 5.36
N ALA A 247 -20.13 -11.32 4.36
CA ALA A 247 -19.25 -12.43 3.98
C ALA A 247 -18.28 -12.81 5.11
N LEU A 248 -17.77 -11.85 5.88
CA LEU A 248 -16.94 -12.13 7.04
C LEU A 248 -17.73 -12.85 8.15
N ALA A 249 -18.98 -12.44 8.41
CA ALA A 249 -19.84 -13.12 9.37
C ALA A 249 -20.13 -14.57 8.93
N ASP A 250 -20.39 -14.78 7.64
CA ASP A 250 -20.61 -16.12 7.06
C ASP A 250 -19.36 -17.00 7.17
N LEU A 251 -18.17 -16.44 6.91
CA LEU A 251 -16.90 -17.14 7.08
C LEU A 251 -16.67 -17.54 8.54
N LEU A 252 -16.88 -16.61 9.48
CA LEU A 252 -16.74 -16.88 10.91
C LEU A 252 -17.75 -17.93 11.38
N ALA A 253 -18.99 -17.90 10.89
CA ALA A 253 -19.99 -18.92 11.20
C ALA A 253 -19.61 -20.28 10.61
N ALA A 254 -19.18 -20.33 9.36
CA ALA A 254 -18.74 -21.55 8.68
C ALA A 254 -17.49 -22.17 9.33
N ALA A 255 -16.66 -21.37 9.99
CA ALA A 255 -15.48 -21.84 10.69
C ALA A 255 -15.75 -22.35 12.12
N GLN A 256 -16.97 -22.21 12.63
CA GLN A 256 -17.31 -22.67 13.97
C GLN A 256 -16.98 -24.15 14.23
N PRO A 257 -17.29 -25.11 13.32
CA PRO A 257 -16.91 -26.51 13.52
C PRO A 257 -15.38 -26.76 13.51
N LEU A 258 -14.61 -25.89 12.86
CA LEU A 258 -13.14 -25.95 12.83
C LEU A 258 -12.59 -25.57 14.22
N ARG A 259 -13.12 -24.51 14.82
CA ARG A 259 -12.75 -24.07 16.18
C ARG A 259 -13.12 -25.12 17.22
N GLU A 260 -14.33 -25.69 17.15
CA GLU A 260 -14.77 -26.76 18.06
C GLU A 260 -13.86 -27.98 18.01
N ALA A 261 -13.36 -28.34 16.82
CA ALA A 261 -12.43 -29.45 16.65
C ALA A 261 -11.06 -29.23 17.32
N LEU A 262 -10.67 -27.98 17.57
CA LEU A 262 -9.41 -27.62 18.21
C LEU A 262 -9.53 -27.43 19.74
N GLY A 263 -10.75 -27.47 20.28
CA GLY A 263 -11.03 -27.36 21.71
C GLY A 263 -11.52 -25.97 22.14
N ALA A 264 -11.35 -25.63 23.42
CA ALA A 264 -11.83 -24.36 23.99
C ALA A 264 -10.81 -23.23 23.76
N LEU A 265 -11.24 -22.12 23.15
CA LEU A 265 -10.43 -20.95 22.78
C LEU A 265 -9.11 -21.29 22.05
N PRO A 266 -9.15 -22.10 20.98
CA PRO A 266 -7.95 -22.48 20.27
C PRO A 266 -7.43 -21.32 19.40
N PRO A 267 -6.12 -21.24 19.14
CA PRO A 267 -5.57 -20.38 18.09
C PRO A 267 -6.24 -20.69 16.74
N PRO A 268 -6.33 -19.71 15.82
CA PRO A 268 -5.87 -18.33 15.93
C PRO A 268 -6.77 -17.45 16.82
N THR A 269 -6.24 -16.33 17.32
CA THR A 269 -7.09 -15.26 17.86
C THR A 269 -8.01 -14.68 16.77
N PRO A 270 -9.12 -14.02 17.12
CA PRO A 270 -10.02 -13.40 16.13
C PRO A 270 -9.31 -12.44 15.16
N ALA A 271 -8.32 -11.69 15.62
CA ALA A 271 -7.52 -10.80 14.78
C ALA A 271 -6.70 -11.58 13.75
N ASP A 272 -6.02 -12.66 14.18
CA ASP A 272 -5.23 -13.51 13.30
C ASP A 272 -6.12 -14.29 12.31
N GLU A 273 -7.33 -14.69 12.73
CA GLU A 273 -8.33 -15.36 11.87
C GLU A 273 -8.84 -14.43 10.76
N VAL A 274 -9.23 -13.20 11.09
CA VAL A 274 -9.71 -12.21 10.10
C VAL A 274 -8.60 -11.84 9.11
N MET A 275 -7.36 -11.68 9.60
CA MET A 275 -6.21 -11.44 8.73
C MET A 275 -5.88 -12.63 7.84
N LEU A 276 -6.08 -13.87 8.32
CA LEU A 276 -5.96 -15.08 7.53
C LEU A 276 -6.98 -15.09 6.38
N TYR A 277 -8.24 -14.75 6.62
CA TYR A 277 -9.25 -14.71 5.56
C TYR A 277 -8.93 -13.70 4.47
N GLN A 278 -8.54 -12.47 4.83
CA GLN A 278 -8.10 -11.49 3.82
C GLN A 278 -6.88 -11.98 3.05
N THR A 279 -5.95 -12.68 3.71
CA THR A 279 -4.78 -13.26 3.03
C THR A 279 -5.18 -14.36 2.06
N LEU A 280 -6.10 -15.25 2.45
CA LEU A 280 -6.65 -16.27 1.57
C LEU A 280 -7.38 -15.64 0.38
N ILE A 281 -8.22 -14.63 0.59
CA ILE A 281 -8.92 -13.88 -0.47
C ILE A 281 -7.92 -13.24 -1.44
N GLY A 282 -6.86 -12.60 -0.94
CA GLY A 282 -5.83 -11.97 -1.76
C GLY A 282 -5.03 -12.98 -2.58
N ALA A 283 -4.60 -14.08 -1.97
CA ALA A 283 -3.72 -15.08 -2.58
C ALA A 283 -4.42 -16.17 -3.40
N TRP A 284 -5.77 -16.22 -3.38
CA TRP A 284 -6.56 -17.25 -4.08
C TRP A 284 -6.36 -17.14 -5.61
N PRO A 285 -5.89 -18.19 -6.31
CA PRO A 285 -5.81 -18.17 -7.77
C PRO A 285 -7.21 -18.02 -8.41
N LEU A 286 -7.31 -17.27 -9.51
CA LEU A 286 -8.60 -16.93 -10.14
C LEU A 286 -9.40 -18.15 -10.61
N ASP A 287 -8.71 -19.22 -10.97
CA ASP A 287 -9.24 -20.48 -11.51
C ASP A 287 -9.23 -21.62 -10.48
N LEU A 288 -8.90 -21.34 -9.21
CA LEU A 288 -8.89 -22.35 -8.16
C LEU A 288 -10.30 -22.65 -7.64
N GLY A 289 -10.78 -23.88 -7.89
CA GLY A 289 -12.03 -24.38 -7.32
C GLY A 289 -11.91 -24.76 -5.83
N PRO A 290 -13.00 -24.64 -5.05
CA PRO A 290 -12.99 -24.89 -3.58
C PRO A 290 -12.79 -26.37 -3.19
N GLU A 291 -12.77 -27.28 -4.15
CA GLU A 291 -12.56 -28.72 -3.95
C GLU A 291 -11.38 -29.28 -4.76
N ASP A 292 -10.58 -28.41 -5.40
CA ASP A 292 -9.36 -28.82 -6.11
C ASP A 292 -8.24 -29.11 -5.09
N GLY A 293 -8.29 -30.31 -4.49
CA GLY A 293 -7.40 -30.69 -3.39
C GLY A 293 -5.90 -30.56 -3.71
N GLY A 294 -5.50 -30.84 -4.95
CA GLY A 294 -4.11 -30.73 -5.38
C GLY A 294 -3.60 -29.28 -5.38
N ARG A 295 -4.39 -28.35 -5.94
CA ARG A 295 -4.00 -26.93 -5.96
C ARG A 295 -4.25 -26.23 -4.62
N LEU A 296 -5.25 -26.65 -3.86
CA LEU A 296 -5.47 -26.20 -2.48
C LEU A 296 -4.29 -26.54 -1.57
N HIS A 297 -3.64 -27.69 -1.78
CA HIS A 297 -2.43 -28.04 -1.05
C HIS A 297 -1.28 -27.05 -1.30
N GLY A 298 -1.07 -26.65 -2.56
CA GLY A 298 -0.07 -25.62 -2.89
C GLY A 298 -0.39 -24.25 -2.26
N LEU A 299 -1.67 -23.87 -2.18
CA LEU A 299 -2.07 -22.65 -1.46
C LEU A 299 -1.84 -22.78 0.05
N LEU A 300 -2.14 -23.95 0.64
CA LEU A 300 -1.90 -24.25 2.05
C LEU A 300 -0.43 -24.07 2.43
N GLU A 301 0.51 -24.63 1.66
CA GLU A 301 1.94 -24.50 1.97
C GLU A 301 2.41 -23.04 1.96
N ARG A 302 1.99 -22.27 0.96
CA ARG A 302 2.32 -20.85 0.83
C ARG A 302 1.78 -20.04 2.02
N VAL A 303 0.51 -20.27 2.37
CA VAL A 303 -0.17 -19.53 3.45
C VAL A 303 0.33 -19.97 4.83
N ALA A 304 0.70 -21.24 5.02
CA ALA A 304 1.28 -21.72 6.28
C ALA A 304 2.63 -21.05 6.56
N SER A 305 3.50 -20.93 5.55
CA SER A 305 4.77 -20.21 5.66
C SER A 305 4.55 -18.72 5.99
N TRP A 306 3.60 -18.09 5.30
CA TRP A 306 3.19 -16.72 5.61
C TRP A 306 2.65 -16.57 7.03
N GLN A 307 1.82 -17.50 7.51
CA GLN A 307 1.17 -17.42 8.80
C GLN A 307 2.20 -17.42 9.94
N ILE A 308 3.20 -18.30 9.89
CA ILE A 308 4.29 -18.31 10.88
C ILE A 308 5.03 -16.96 10.89
N LYS A 309 5.38 -16.44 9.71
CA LYS A 309 6.03 -15.13 9.59
C LYS A 309 5.15 -14.02 10.14
N ALA A 310 3.87 -13.98 9.78
CA ALA A 310 2.91 -12.98 10.22
C ALA A 310 2.75 -12.98 11.75
N LEU A 311 2.58 -14.16 12.36
CA LEU A 311 2.44 -14.30 13.81
C LEU A 311 3.70 -13.84 14.57
N ARG A 312 4.89 -14.19 14.05
CA ARG A 312 6.17 -13.78 14.65
C ARG A 312 6.46 -12.31 14.47
N GLU A 313 6.07 -11.72 13.34
CA GLU A 313 6.16 -10.28 13.12
C GLU A 313 5.17 -9.50 13.99
N ALA A 314 3.98 -10.04 14.22
CA ALA A 314 3.01 -9.45 15.12
C ALA A 314 3.52 -9.37 16.56
N LYS A 315 4.43 -10.25 17.02
CA LYS A 315 5.05 -10.19 18.37
C LYS A 315 4.03 -10.12 19.52
N ARG A 316 2.84 -10.72 19.34
CA ARG A 316 1.75 -10.75 20.33
C ARG A 316 1.72 -12.08 21.09
N HIS A 317 1.70 -13.19 20.35
CA HIS A 317 1.59 -14.54 20.91
C HIS A 317 2.85 -15.39 20.70
N THR A 318 3.63 -15.09 19.67
CA THR A 318 4.91 -15.70 19.32
C THR A 318 5.86 -14.64 18.75
N ASN A 319 7.16 -14.91 18.69
CA ASN A 319 8.16 -14.02 18.10
C ASN A 319 9.39 -14.82 17.63
N TRP A 320 10.30 -14.16 16.91
CA TRP A 320 11.50 -14.79 16.35
C TRP A 320 12.53 -15.26 17.39
N VAL A 321 12.54 -14.69 18.60
CA VAL A 321 13.54 -14.99 19.64
C VAL A 321 13.06 -16.13 20.55
N PHE A 322 11.79 -16.08 20.95
CA PHE A 322 11.13 -17.07 21.80
C PHE A 322 9.81 -17.51 21.15
N PRO A 323 9.86 -18.46 20.19
CA PRO A 323 8.67 -18.95 19.52
C PRO A 323 7.72 -19.67 20.50
N ASN A 324 6.43 -19.35 20.42
CA ASN A 324 5.37 -20.11 21.09
C ASN A 324 4.87 -21.18 20.12
N THR A 325 5.49 -22.36 20.19
CA THR A 325 5.23 -23.47 19.27
C THR A 325 3.81 -24.00 19.36
N ASP A 326 3.17 -23.93 20.54
CA ASP A 326 1.80 -24.41 20.74
C ASP A 326 0.80 -23.49 20.04
N TYR A 327 1.00 -22.17 20.12
CA TYR A 327 0.18 -21.21 19.40
C TYR A 327 0.37 -21.33 17.87
N GLU A 328 1.61 -21.47 17.42
CA GLU A 328 1.94 -21.67 16.00
C GLU A 328 1.30 -22.97 15.46
N ALA A 329 1.38 -24.08 16.21
CA ALA A 329 0.78 -25.36 15.84
C ALA A 329 -0.75 -25.31 15.80
N GLY A 330 -1.38 -24.58 16.73
CA GLY A 330 -2.83 -24.36 16.71
C GLY A 330 -3.30 -23.61 15.47
N CYS A 331 -2.58 -22.55 15.09
CA CYS A 331 -2.88 -21.78 13.88
C CYS A 331 -2.71 -22.59 12.59
N ASP A 332 -1.62 -23.38 12.50
CA ASP A 332 -1.38 -24.30 11.37
C ASP A 332 -2.47 -25.38 11.31
N SER A 333 -2.89 -25.92 12.45
CA SER A 333 -3.97 -26.90 12.51
C SER A 333 -5.29 -26.31 12.00
N PHE A 334 -5.65 -25.09 12.41
CA PHE A 334 -6.82 -24.39 11.89
C PHE A 334 -6.75 -24.18 10.37
N LEU A 335 -5.59 -23.78 9.85
CA LEU A 335 -5.38 -23.58 8.42
C LEU A 335 -5.51 -24.90 7.63
N ARG A 336 -4.95 -26.01 8.14
CA ARG A 336 -5.11 -27.35 7.54
C ARG A 336 -6.55 -27.81 7.54
N LEU A 337 -7.28 -27.60 8.63
CA LEU A 337 -8.71 -27.89 8.70
C LEU A 337 -9.49 -27.07 7.67
N THR A 338 -9.11 -25.80 7.47
CA THR A 338 -9.72 -24.92 6.47
C THR A 338 -9.49 -25.42 5.04
N LEU A 339 -8.23 -25.73 4.67
CA LEU A 339 -7.87 -25.97 3.27
C LEU A 339 -7.88 -27.44 2.83
N SER A 340 -7.76 -28.40 3.76
CA SER A 340 -7.58 -29.82 3.41
C SER A 340 -8.57 -30.77 4.07
N ASP A 341 -9.29 -30.35 5.11
CA ASP A 341 -10.28 -31.20 5.79
C ASP A 341 -11.69 -31.02 5.22
N GLY A 342 -12.53 -32.05 5.38
CA GLY A 342 -13.94 -32.02 4.98
C GLY A 342 -14.76 -30.98 5.75
N ARG A 343 -14.43 -30.72 7.01
CA ARG A 343 -15.05 -29.67 7.85
C ARG A 343 -14.84 -28.27 7.25
N GLY A 344 -13.73 -28.04 6.56
CA GLY A 344 -13.42 -26.77 5.91
C GLY A 344 -14.19 -26.48 4.63
N LYS A 345 -15.02 -27.42 4.13
CA LYS A 345 -15.72 -27.29 2.84
C LYS A 345 -16.59 -26.02 2.76
N ALA A 346 -17.33 -25.71 3.82
CA ALA A 346 -18.18 -24.51 3.86
C ALA A 346 -17.34 -23.22 3.80
N VAL A 347 -16.22 -23.15 4.52
CA VAL A 347 -15.31 -22.00 4.50
C VAL A 347 -14.68 -21.83 3.12
N ARG A 348 -14.20 -22.91 2.49
CA ARG A 348 -13.63 -22.85 1.13
C ARG A 348 -14.66 -22.41 0.09
N ALA A 349 -15.89 -22.88 0.19
CA ALA A 349 -16.96 -22.46 -0.71
C ALA A 349 -17.27 -20.96 -0.55
N ALA A 350 -17.37 -20.46 0.68
CA ALA A 350 -17.57 -19.04 0.96
C ALA A 350 -16.39 -18.17 0.46
N LEU A 351 -15.15 -18.60 0.70
CA LEU A 351 -13.94 -17.93 0.19
C LEU A 351 -13.94 -17.88 -1.34
N ALA A 352 -14.16 -19.01 -2.00
CA ALA A 352 -14.16 -19.08 -3.46
C ALA A 352 -15.28 -18.21 -4.07
N ALA A 353 -16.48 -18.24 -3.50
CA ALA A 353 -17.60 -17.41 -3.95
C ALA A 353 -17.28 -15.91 -3.81
N LEU A 354 -16.73 -15.50 -2.67
CA LEU A 354 -16.31 -14.11 -2.47
C LEU A 354 -15.18 -13.72 -3.44
N VAL A 355 -14.17 -14.58 -3.63
CA VAL A 355 -13.09 -14.31 -4.60
C VAL A 355 -13.67 -14.11 -6.00
N GLN A 356 -14.60 -14.95 -6.46
CA GLN A 356 -15.23 -14.77 -7.78
C GLN A 356 -16.04 -13.46 -7.87
N ARG A 357 -16.76 -13.08 -6.81
CA ARG A 357 -17.48 -11.79 -6.73
C ARG A 357 -16.54 -10.58 -6.84
N LEU A 358 -15.35 -10.67 -6.26
CA LEU A 358 -14.35 -9.60 -6.27
C LEU A 358 -13.49 -9.58 -7.54
N ALA A 359 -13.35 -10.72 -8.21
CA ALA A 359 -12.33 -10.93 -9.22
C ALA A 359 -12.40 -9.95 -10.42
N PRO A 360 -13.58 -9.68 -11.03
CA PRO A 360 -13.69 -8.69 -12.11
C PRO A 360 -13.32 -7.27 -11.66
N ALA A 361 -13.79 -6.84 -10.48
CA ALA A 361 -13.47 -5.52 -9.94
C ALA A 361 -11.98 -5.40 -9.57
N GLY A 362 -11.39 -6.47 -9.02
CA GLY A 362 -9.97 -6.54 -8.70
C GLY A 362 -9.08 -6.46 -9.95
N ALA A 363 -9.46 -7.14 -11.04
CA ALA A 363 -8.77 -7.06 -12.32
C ALA A 363 -8.93 -5.67 -12.97
N LEU A 364 -10.10 -5.04 -12.86
CA LEU A 364 -10.32 -3.66 -13.27
C LEU A 364 -9.38 -2.70 -12.52
N ASN A 365 -9.32 -2.81 -11.19
CA ASN A 365 -8.42 -1.99 -10.36
C ASN A 365 -6.93 -2.25 -10.70
N ALA A 366 -6.56 -3.50 -10.99
CA ALA A 366 -5.21 -3.85 -11.44
C ALA A 366 -4.85 -3.22 -12.80
N LEU A 367 -5.75 -3.24 -13.77
CA LEU A 367 -5.54 -2.60 -15.08
C LEU A 367 -5.46 -1.08 -14.96
N ALA A 368 -6.25 -0.48 -14.07
CA ALA A 368 -6.13 0.94 -13.72
C ALA A 368 -4.76 1.24 -13.09
N GLN A 369 -4.33 0.44 -12.10
CA GLN A 369 -3.02 0.56 -11.45
C GLN A 369 -1.87 0.50 -12.47
N ILE A 370 -1.91 -0.46 -13.39
CA ILE A 370 -0.91 -0.60 -14.46
C ILE A 370 -0.96 0.62 -15.39
N THR A 371 -2.14 0.99 -15.88
CA THR A 371 -2.27 2.14 -16.78
C THR A 371 -1.69 3.40 -16.15
N LEU A 372 -2.04 3.69 -14.90
CA LEU A 372 -1.48 4.82 -14.15
C LEU A 372 0.03 4.70 -14.01
N LYS A 373 0.57 3.56 -13.57
CA LYS A 373 2.02 3.33 -13.41
C LYS A 373 2.81 3.66 -14.69
N TYR A 374 2.31 3.25 -15.85
CA TYR A 374 3.03 3.40 -17.11
C TYR A 374 2.81 4.75 -17.81
N THR A 375 1.85 5.57 -17.38
CA THR A 375 1.47 6.81 -18.09
C THR A 375 1.67 8.09 -17.28
N VAL A 376 1.69 8.05 -15.94
CA VAL A 376 2.04 9.22 -15.12
C VAL A 376 3.54 9.57 -15.20
N PRO A 377 3.97 10.77 -14.75
CA PRO A 377 5.39 11.12 -14.71
C PRO A 377 6.20 10.21 -13.78
N GLY A 378 7.38 9.78 -14.26
CA GLY A 378 8.24 8.78 -13.63
C GLY A 378 8.64 7.64 -14.57
N VAL A 379 9.48 6.75 -14.05
CA VAL A 379 10.00 5.55 -14.75
C VAL A 379 9.30 4.30 -14.18
N PRO A 380 8.41 3.63 -14.92
CA PRO A 380 7.71 2.46 -14.43
C PRO A 380 8.67 1.29 -14.21
N ASP A 381 8.55 0.66 -13.04
CA ASP A 381 9.24 -0.58 -12.70
C ASP A 381 8.32 -1.79 -12.91
N LEU A 382 8.92 -2.89 -13.37
CA LEU A 382 8.25 -4.18 -13.59
C LEU A 382 9.01 -5.25 -12.80
N TYR A 383 8.45 -5.63 -11.65
CA TYR A 383 8.96 -6.77 -10.90
C TYR A 383 8.70 -8.06 -11.67
N GLN A 384 9.66 -8.99 -11.61
CA GLN A 384 9.64 -10.20 -12.44
C GLN A 384 8.35 -11.01 -12.28
N GLY A 385 7.72 -11.36 -13.42
CA GLY A 385 6.51 -12.17 -13.47
C GLY A 385 5.20 -11.41 -13.23
N THR A 386 5.26 -10.13 -12.82
CA THR A 386 4.04 -9.33 -12.58
C THR A 386 3.44 -8.73 -13.85
N GLU A 387 3.94 -9.10 -15.03
CA GLU A 387 3.21 -8.92 -16.28
C GLU A 387 1.95 -9.81 -16.35
N PHE A 388 1.89 -10.88 -15.55
CA PHE A 388 0.68 -11.66 -15.25
C PHE A 388 0.08 -11.24 -13.89
N TRP A 389 -1.02 -11.90 -13.50
CA TRP A 389 -1.65 -11.66 -12.20
C TRP A 389 -0.74 -12.09 -11.04
N ASP A 390 -0.36 -11.15 -10.18
CA ASP A 390 0.49 -11.33 -9.03
C ASP A 390 -0.33 -11.50 -7.74
N PHE A 391 -0.56 -12.77 -7.39
CA PHE A 391 -1.16 -13.19 -6.12
C PHE A 391 -0.14 -13.70 -5.11
N SER A 392 1.10 -13.19 -5.18
CA SER A 392 2.15 -13.55 -4.21
C SER A 392 1.88 -12.98 -2.81
N LEU A 393 2.51 -13.60 -1.82
CA LEU A 393 2.60 -13.15 -0.43
C LEU A 393 3.99 -12.54 -0.19
N VAL A 394 4.22 -12.01 1.00
CA VAL A 394 5.55 -11.51 1.42
C VAL A 394 6.65 -12.56 1.22
N ASP A 395 7.89 -12.08 1.05
CA ASP A 395 9.11 -12.89 1.04
C ASP A 395 9.08 -14.05 2.06
N PRO A 396 9.42 -15.29 1.64
CA PRO A 396 9.97 -15.68 0.34
C PRO A 396 8.96 -16.03 -0.76
N ASP A 397 7.65 -15.89 -0.54
CA ASP A 397 6.65 -16.30 -1.56
C ASP A 397 6.72 -15.46 -2.84
N ASN A 398 7.03 -14.17 -2.72
CA ASN A 398 7.27 -13.26 -3.86
C ASN A 398 8.64 -13.43 -4.54
N ARG A 399 9.44 -14.41 -4.12
CA ARG A 399 10.74 -14.78 -4.71
C ARG A 399 10.70 -16.15 -5.40
N ARG A 400 9.52 -16.74 -5.53
CA ARG A 400 9.32 -17.97 -6.32
C ARG A 400 9.79 -17.75 -7.77
N PRO A 401 10.31 -18.80 -8.43
CA PRO A 401 10.79 -18.70 -9.80
C PRO A 401 9.65 -18.34 -10.76
N VAL A 402 9.98 -17.54 -11.78
CA VAL A 402 9.06 -17.16 -12.86
C VAL A 402 9.24 -18.13 -14.04
N ASP A 403 8.14 -18.66 -14.58
CA ASP A 403 8.17 -19.46 -15.79
C ASP A 403 8.18 -18.57 -17.05
N TYR A 404 9.37 -18.09 -17.41
CA TYR A 404 9.54 -17.23 -18.59
C TYR A 404 9.16 -17.89 -19.91
N ARG A 405 9.08 -19.23 -20.00
CA ARG A 405 8.63 -19.89 -21.25
C ARG A 405 7.16 -19.59 -21.50
N VAL A 406 6.32 -19.68 -20.46
CA VAL A 406 4.88 -19.37 -20.56
C VAL A 406 4.68 -17.90 -20.91
N HIS A 407 5.41 -17.01 -20.25
CA HIS A 407 5.31 -15.57 -20.46
C HIS A 407 5.77 -15.15 -21.86
N ALA A 408 6.89 -15.70 -22.35
CA ALA A 408 7.39 -15.43 -23.70
C ALA A 408 6.44 -15.95 -24.79
N ALA A 409 5.88 -17.16 -24.60
CA ALA A 409 4.90 -17.72 -25.54
C ALA A 409 3.58 -16.92 -25.56
N ALA A 410 3.20 -16.28 -24.46
CA ALA A 410 2.05 -15.38 -24.43
C ALA A 410 2.29 -14.07 -25.18
N LEU A 411 3.55 -13.58 -25.23
CA LEU A 411 3.93 -12.37 -25.96
C LEU A 411 3.94 -12.53 -27.49
N THR A 412 4.13 -13.73 -28.04
CA THR A 412 4.27 -13.92 -29.50
C THR A 412 2.97 -13.71 -30.29
N HIS A 413 1.82 -13.69 -29.61
CA HIS A 413 0.49 -13.52 -30.20
C HIS A 413 -0.26 -12.31 -29.61
N LEU A 414 0.46 -11.22 -29.36
CA LEU A 414 -0.14 -10.01 -28.82
C LEU A 414 -0.96 -9.26 -29.87
N GLY A 415 -2.28 -9.43 -29.80
CA GLY A 415 -3.24 -8.48 -30.35
C GLY A 415 -3.48 -7.30 -29.39
N ALA A 416 -4.45 -6.44 -29.71
CA ALA A 416 -4.82 -5.35 -28.83
C ALA A 416 -5.26 -5.88 -27.43
N PRO A 417 -4.96 -5.18 -26.32
CA PRO A 417 -5.32 -5.66 -24.98
C PRO A 417 -6.80 -6.05 -24.83
N ALA A 418 -7.72 -5.32 -25.48
CA ALA A 418 -9.15 -5.62 -25.51
C ALA A 418 -9.51 -7.01 -26.07
N GLU A 419 -8.73 -7.54 -27.01
CA GLU A 419 -8.96 -8.87 -27.60
C GLU A 419 -8.77 -9.99 -26.56
N CYS A 420 -8.01 -9.72 -25.50
CA CYS A 420 -7.79 -10.66 -24.41
C CYS A 420 -8.92 -10.65 -23.36
N LEU A 421 -9.89 -9.74 -23.44
CA LEU A 421 -10.97 -9.59 -22.44
C LEU A 421 -11.74 -10.89 -22.17
N PRO A 422 -12.12 -11.73 -23.17
CA PRO A 422 -12.81 -13.00 -22.90
C PRO A 422 -11.98 -14.01 -22.09
N HIS A 423 -10.65 -13.87 -22.09
CA HIS A 423 -9.71 -14.78 -21.42
C HIS A 423 -8.91 -14.10 -20.31
N TRP A 424 -9.38 -12.95 -19.81
CA TRP A 424 -8.65 -12.08 -18.89
C TRP A 424 -8.01 -12.78 -17.69
N ARG A 425 -8.60 -13.88 -17.19
CA ARG A 425 -8.12 -14.64 -16.04
C ARG A 425 -6.73 -15.23 -16.21
N ASP A 426 -6.24 -15.43 -17.44
CA ASP A 426 -4.92 -16.01 -17.70
C ASP A 426 -3.76 -15.01 -17.62
N GLY A 427 -4.05 -13.71 -17.45
CA GLY A 427 -3.05 -12.66 -17.30
C GLY A 427 -2.58 -12.03 -18.61
N ARG A 428 -2.95 -12.58 -19.78
CA ARG A 428 -2.53 -12.05 -21.09
C ARG A 428 -3.03 -10.64 -21.34
N MET A 429 -4.22 -10.30 -20.84
CA MET A 429 -4.77 -8.95 -20.94
C MET A 429 -3.86 -7.91 -20.27
N LYS A 430 -3.36 -8.22 -19.06
CA LYS A 430 -2.42 -7.37 -18.33
C LYS A 430 -1.07 -7.31 -19.04
N GLN A 431 -0.56 -8.45 -19.50
CA GLN A 431 0.71 -8.52 -20.23
C GLN A 431 0.66 -7.71 -21.53
N SER A 432 -0.43 -7.83 -22.30
CA SER A 432 -0.64 -7.08 -23.53
C SER A 432 -0.69 -5.57 -23.30
N LEU A 433 -1.40 -5.14 -22.25
CA LEU A 433 -1.45 -3.73 -21.87
C LEU A 433 -0.05 -3.21 -21.51
N ILE A 434 0.71 -3.94 -20.69
CA ILE A 434 2.09 -3.57 -20.32
C ILE A 434 2.99 -3.48 -21.56
N ALA A 435 2.96 -4.49 -22.43
CA ALA A 435 3.77 -4.51 -23.65
C ALA A 435 3.42 -3.33 -24.57
N THR A 436 2.14 -3.05 -24.76
CA THR A 436 1.65 -1.93 -25.58
C THR A 436 2.11 -0.58 -25.02
N LEU A 437 1.98 -0.37 -23.71
CA LEU A 437 2.40 0.89 -23.08
C LEU A 437 3.92 1.06 -23.09
N LEU A 438 4.69 -0.02 -22.90
CA LEU A 438 6.15 0.01 -23.03
C LEU A 438 6.60 0.33 -24.46
N GLN A 439 5.93 -0.24 -25.48
CA GLN A 439 6.19 0.09 -26.88
C GLN A 439 5.89 1.56 -27.17
N ALA A 440 4.78 2.10 -26.68
CA ALA A 440 4.46 3.52 -26.82
C ALA A 440 5.51 4.42 -26.14
N ARG A 441 5.99 4.04 -24.95
CA ARG A 441 7.08 4.75 -24.26
C ARG A 441 8.38 4.71 -25.04
N ALA A 442 8.72 3.56 -25.64
CA ALA A 442 9.92 3.41 -26.46
C ALA A 442 9.84 4.21 -27.77
N ALA A 443 8.64 4.29 -28.38
CA ALA A 443 8.40 5.04 -29.60
C ALA A 443 8.36 6.57 -29.38
N HIS A 444 7.91 7.02 -28.20
CA HIS A 444 7.73 8.44 -27.88
C HIS A 444 8.40 8.85 -26.56
N PRO A 445 9.72 8.66 -26.40
CA PRO A 445 10.40 8.84 -25.12
C PRO A 445 10.19 10.23 -24.51
N ASP A 446 10.27 11.29 -25.32
CA ASP A 446 10.13 12.68 -24.83
C ASP A 446 8.73 12.99 -24.28
N LEU A 447 7.68 12.41 -24.87
CA LEU A 447 6.31 12.55 -24.37
C LEU A 447 6.20 11.98 -22.95
N PHE A 448 6.82 10.83 -22.70
CA PHE A 448 6.73 10.17 -21.41
C PHE A 448 7.74 10.68 -20.38
N ALA A 449 8.90 11.17 -20.79
CA ALA A 449 9.92 11.73 -19.91
C ALA A 449 9.65 13.20 -19.56
N HIS A 450 9.23 14.01 -20.54
CA HIS A 450 9.18 15.47 -20.41
C HIS A 450 7.80 16.08 -20.70
N GLY A 451 6.84 15.26 -21.16
CA GLY A 451 5.50 15.75 -21.44
C GLY A 451 4.81 16.30 -20.18
N SER A 452 4.10 17.41 -20.36
CA SER A 452 3.30 18.07 -19.31
C SER A 452 2.29 17.10 -18.69
N TYR A 453 1.76 17.47 -17.52
CA TYR A 453 0.72 16.69 -16.86
C TYR A 453 -0.49 17.59 -16.59
N LEU A 454 -1.62 17.29 -17.24
CA LEU A 454 -2.85 18.07 -17.12
C LEU A 454 -3.99 17.16 -16.60
N PRO A 455 -4.46 17.33 -15.36
CA PRO A 455 -5.65 16.64 -14.87
C PRO A 455 -6.88 16.99 -15.73
N LEU A 456 -7.71 16.00 -16.04
CA LEU A 456 -8.95 16.21 -16.79
C LEU A 456 -10.16 15.93 -15.90
N GLU A 457 -11.16 16.79 -16.00
CA GLU A 457 -12.39 16.66 -15.21
C GLU A 457 -13.35 15.65 -15.86
N VAL A 458 -13.97 14.83 -15.02
CA VAL A 458 -15.06 13.95 -15.40
C VAL A 458 -16.33 14.49 -14.75
N SER A 459 -17.38 14.65 -15.54
CA SER A 459 -18.68 15.14 -15.08
C SER A 459 -19.76 14.08 -15.21
N GLY A 460 -20.81 14.18 -14.41
CA GLY A 460 -21.99 13.30 -14.46
C GLY A 460 -22.08 12.28 -13.31
N PRO A 461 -23.08 11.38 -13.35
CA PRO A 461 -23.41 10.51 -12.23
C PRO A 461 -22.29 9.57 -11.77
N ALA A 462 -21.44 9.12 -12.69
CA ALA A 462 -20.33 8.22 -12.40
C ALA A 462 -18.95 8.93 -12.42
N ALA A 463 -18.92 10.25 -12.17
CA ALA A 463 -17.68 11.05 -12.23
C ALA A 463 -16.59 10.55 -11.28
N ASN A 464 -16.98 10.06 -10.10
CA ASN A 464 -16.04 9.52 -9.11
C ASN A 464 -15.47 8.15 -9.51
N GLN A 465 -16.03 7.50 -10.55
CA GLN A 465 -15.61 6.18 -11.01
C GLN A 465 -14.56 6.20 -12.10
N ALA A 466 -14.02 7.37 -12.42
CA ALA A 466 -12.92 7.52 -13.36
C ALA A 466 -11.84 8.46 -12.82
N ILE A 467 -10.63 8.25 -13.28
CA ILE A 467 -9.51 9.20 -13.17
C ILE A 467 -9.01 9.47 -14.58
N ALA A 468 -8.77 10.75 -14.90
CA ALA A 468 -8.35 11.15 -16.23
C ALA A 468 -7.30 12.26 -16.20
N PHE A 469 -6.38 12.20 -17.15
CA PHE A 469 -5.38 13.25 -17.36
C PHE A 469 -4.86 13.21 -18.79
N ALA A 470 -4.21 14.28 -19.21
CA ALA A 470 -3.48 14.37 -20.45
C ALA A 470 -2.00 14.60 -20.21
N ARG A 471 -1.20 14.19 -21.20
CA ARG A 471 0.20 14.57 -21.34
C ARG A 471 0.47 15.12 -22.72
N GLN A 472 1.34 16.11 -22.81
CA GLN A 472 1.68 16.72 -24.09
C GLN A 472 3.17 17.07 -24.16
N HIS A 473 3.79 16.74 -25.29
CA HIS A 473 5.14 17.19 -25.64
C HIS A 473 5.20 17.49 -27.14
N GLY A 474 5.41 18.76 -27.49
CA GLY A 474 5.24 19.22 -28.87
C GLY A 474 3.80 19.00 -29.36
N GLU A 475 3.67 18.38 -30.53
CA GLU A 475 2.38 18.03 -31.15
C GLU A 475 1.77 16.73 -30.60
N LEU A 476 2.58 15.87 -29.97
CA LEU A 476 2.10 14.59 -29.44
C LEU A 476 1.30 14.80 -28.17
N LYS A 477 0.10 14.21 -28.12
CA LYS A 477 -0.80 14.26 -26.97
C LYS A 477 -1.22 12.84 -26.59
N LEU A 478 -1.19 12.57 -25.29
CA LEU A 478 -1.70 11.38 -24.65
C LEU A 478 -2.89 11.77 -23.78
N VAL A 479 -4.04 11.12 -23.92
CA VAL A 479 -5.17 11.23 -22.99
C VAL A 479 -5.39 9.87 -22.35
N VAL A 480 -5.42 9.84 -21.02
CA VAL A 480 -5.58 8.61 -20.23
C VAL A 480 -6.88 8.72 -19.45
N VAL A 481 -7.68 7.65 -19.49
CA VAL A 481 -8.84 7.47 -18.63
C VAL A 481 -8.75 6.08 -18.02
N ALA A 482 -8.90 5.97 -16.70
CA ALA A 482 -8.96 4.68 -16.02
C ALA A 482 -10.16 4.64 -15.07
N ASN A 483 -10.89 3.52 -15.10
CA ASN A 483 -11.93 3.26 -14.12
C ASN A 483 -11.34 3.07 -12.72
N ARG A 484 -12.11 3.47 -11.70
CA ARG A 484 -11.84 3.26 -10.29
C ARG A 484 -13.17 3.08 -9.55
N LEU A 485 -13.18 2.37 -8.44
CA LEU A 485 -14.36 2.25 -7.57
C LEU A 485 -15.62 1.74 -8.31
N CYS A 486 -15.46 0.73 -9.17
CA CYS A 486 -16.51 0.24 -10.06
C CYS A 486 -17.25 -1.01 -9.57
N ALA A 487 -16.95 -1.55 -8.40
CA ALA A 487 -17.56 -2.78 -7.89
C ALA A 487 -19.09 -2.69 -7.74
N GLY A 488 -19.62 -1.50 -7.43
CA GLY A 488 -21.06 -1.21 -7.41
C GLY A 488 -21.69 -0.96 -8.79
N LEU A 489 -20.88 -0.76 -9.83
CA LEU A 489 -21.34 -0.60 -11.22
C LEU A 489 -21.33 -1.92 -11.99
N LEU A 490 -20.51 -2.86 -11.57
CA LEU A 490 -20.49 -4.23 -12.10
C LEU A 490 -21.72 -5.01 -11.61
N ASP A 491 -22.30 -5.81 -12.49
CA ASP A 491 -23.29 -6.80 -12.07
C ASP A 491 -22.61 -7.82 -11.14
N PRO A 492 -23.21 -8.24 -10.02
CA PRO A 492 -22.68 -9.33 -9.20
C PRO A 492 -22.39 -10.62 -9.97
N ALA A 493 -23.09 -10.87 -11.07
CA ALA A 493 -22.87 -11.99 -11.99
C ALA A 493 -21.93 -11.67 -13.17
N ALA A 494 -21.33 -10.47 -13.21
CA ALA A 494 -20.40 -10.09 -14.27
C ALA A 494 -19.18 -11.00 -14.26
N ASP A 495 -18.85 -11.55 -15.42
CA ASP A 495 -17.68 -12.44 -15.58
C ASP A 495 -16.44 -11.71 -16.11
N GLN A 496 -16.59 -10.44 -16.51
CA GLN A 496 -15.54 -9.65 -17.16
C GLN A 496 -15.25 -8.35 -16.40
N PRO A 497 -14.00 -7.87 -16.40
CA PRO A 497 -13.59 -6.63 -15.75
C PRO A 497 -14.00 -5.38 -16.58
N LEU A 498 -15.27 -5.31 -16.97
CA LEU A 498 -15.80 -4.27 -17.85
C LEU A 498 -17.12 -3.72 -17.31
N VAL A 499 -17.18 -2.40 -17.14
CA VAL A 499 -18.40 -1.72 -16.69
C VAL A 499 -19.38 -1.60 -17.86
N PRO A 500 -20.64 -2.06 -17.74
CA PRO A 500 -21.62 -1.91 -18.81
C PRO A 500 -21.83 -0.42 -19.15
N GLY A 501 -21.77 -0.05 -20.43
CA GLY A 501 -21.87 1.36 -20.85
C GLY A 501 -23.15 2.08 -20.37
N VAL A 502 -24.25 1.35 -20.17
CA VAL A 502 -25.48 1.89 -19.57
C VAL A 502 -25.28 2.46 -18.16
N LYS A 503 -24.35 1.90 -17.38
CA LYS A 503 -23.99 2.36 -16.02
C LYS A 503 -23.16 3.65 -16.05
N LEU A 504 -22.54 3.97 -17.18
CA LEU A 504 -21.77 5.21 -17.40
C LEU A 504 -22.58 6.28 -18.15
N LYS A 505 -23.86 6.02 -18.44
CA LYS A 505 -24.72 6.94 -19.20
C LYS A 505 -24.81 8.30 -18.51
N GLY A 506 -24.63 9.37 -19.28
CA GLY A 506 -24.63 10.74 -18.77
C GLY A 506 -23.35 11.15 -18.06
N THR A 507 -22.31 10.30 -18.06
CA THR A 507 -20.98 10.63 -17.55
C THR A 507 -20.03 10.87 -18.72
N GLY A 508 -19.28 11.96 -18.67
CA GLY A 508 -18.41 12.40 -19.76
C GLY A 508 -17.11 13.00 -19.27
N LEU A 509 -16.05 12.82 -20.07
CA LEU A 509 -14.78 13.50 -19.94
C LEU A 509 -14.91 14.91 -20.51
N LEU A 510 -14.52 15.92 -19.74
CA LEU A 510 -14.39 17.29 -20.20
C LEU A 510 -13.01 17.47 -20.82
N VAL A 511 -12.99 17.75 -22.13
CA VAL A 511 -11.77 17.80 -22.93
C VAL A 511 -11.52 19.26 -23.35
N PRO A 512 -10.39 19.87 -22.94
CA PRO A 512 -9.97 21.17 -23.45
C PRO A 512 -9.91 21.19 -24.99
N ALA A 513 -10.20 22.32 -25.61
CA ALA A 513 -10.30 22.45 -27.07
C ALA A 513 -9.03 21.97 -27.79
N GLU A 514 -7.86 22.24 -27.19
CA GLU A 514 -6.54 21.82 -27.66
C GLU A 514 -6.32 20.30 -27.65
N LEU A 515 -7.11 19.53 -26.91
CA LEU A 515 -7.06 18.06 -26.84
C LEU A 515 -8.20 17.40 -27.63
N THR A 516 -9.01 18.18 -28.35
CA THR A 516 -10.02 17.62 -29.26
C THR A 516 -9.38 17.11 -30.55
N GLY A 517 -10.00 16.10 -31.17
CA GLY A 517 -9.52 15.52 -32.43
C GLY A 517 -9.52 13.99 -32.42
N ALA A 518 -8.86 13.40 -33.43
CA ALA A 518 -8.77 11.96 -33.59
C ALA A 518 -7.56 11.38 -32.86
N TYR A 519 -7.77 10.30 -32.13
CA TYR A 519 -6.77 9.58 -31.36
C TYR A 519 -6.84 8.08 -31.68
N PHE A 520 -5.71 7.41 -31.58
CA PHE A 520 -5.66 5.95 -31.57
C PHE A 520 -5.66 5.46 -30.11
N ASP A 521 -6.63 4.62 -29.76
CA ASP A 521 -6.73 3.98 -28.45
C ASP A 521 -5.83 2.74 -28.41
N LEU A 522 -4.72 2.85 -27.69
CA LEU A 522 -3.75 1.78 -27.53
C LEU A 522 -4.32 0.57 -26.79
N ALA A 523 -5.28 0.77 -25.88
CA ALA A 523 -5.88 -0.32 -25.11
C ALA A 523 -6.92 -1.10 -25.92
N ALA A 524 -7.71 -0.38 -26.74
CA ALA A 524 -8.79 -0.98 -27.53
C ALA A 524 -8.42 -1.31 -28.99
N GLY A 525 -7.31 -0.76 -29.52
CA GLY A 525 -6.88 -1.00 -30.90
C GLY A 525 -7.75 -0.32 -31.97
N ARG A 526 -8.32 0.85 -31.68
CA ARG A 526 -9.25 1.56 -32.57
C ARG A 526 -9.03 3.07 -32.57
N THR A 527 -9.59 3.77 -33.55
CA THR A 527 -9.62 5.24 -33.56
C THR A 527 -10.85 5.77 -32.81
N VAL A 528 -10.65 6.80 -31.98
CA VAL A 528 -11.71 7.49 -31.23
C VAL A 528 -11.53 9.00 -31.45
N SER A 529 -12.63 9.73 -31.57
CA SER A 529 -12.59 11.20 -31.62
C SER A 529 -12.98 11.79 -30.28
N LEU A 530 -12.14 12.67 -29.75
CA LEU A 530 -12.44 13.48 -28.57
C LEU A 530 -13.11 14.78 -28.99
N ALA A 531 -14.28 15.02 -28.41
CA ALA A 531 -14.98 16.31 -28.43
C ALA A 531 -14.90 16.95 -27.03
N GLU A 532 -15.28 18.23 -26.91
CA GLU A 532 -15.25 18.99 -25.64
C GLU A 532 -15.94 18.25 -24.47
N THR A 533 -16.97 17.48 -24.76
CA THR A 533 -17.53 16.49 -23.83
C THR A 533 -17.60 15.13 -24.53
N THR A 534 -16.77 14.19 -24.08
CA THR A 534 -16.71 12.85 -24.66
C THR A 534 -17.31 11.82 -23.69
N PRO A 535 -18.33 11.04 -24.08
CA PRO A 535 -18.96 10.06 -23.18
C PRO A 535 -17.98 9.00 -22.68
N LEU A 536 -17.94 8.75 -21.37
CA LEU A 536 -17.10 7.69 -20.81
C LEU A 536 -17.51 6.30 -21.31
N ALA A 537 -18.82 6.08 -21.52
CA ALA A 537 -19.34 4.84 -22.09
C ALA A 537 -18.74 4.53 -23.47
N THR A 538 -18.38 5.57 -24.25
CA THR A 538 -17.68 5.40 -25.52
C THR A 538 -16.21 5.10 -25.28
N LEU A 539 -15.52 5.84 -24.40
CA LEU A 539 -14.09 5.65 -24.17
C LEU A 539 -13.75 4.27 -23.58
N LEU A 540 -14.59 3.77 -22.69
CA LEU A 540 -14.34 2.57 -21.88
C LEU A 540 -15.21 1.37 -22.33
N GLU A 541 -15.63 1.38 -23.59
CA GLU A 541 -16.53 0.38 -24.18
C GLU A 541 -15.90 -1.02 -24.22
N HIS A 542 -14.60 -1.10 -24.51
CA HIS A 542 -13.89 -2.38 -24.73
C HIS A 542 -12.93 -2.73 -23.60
N MET A 543 -12.54 -1.75 -22.79
CA MET A 543 -11.53 -1.86 -21.75
C MET A 543 -11.91 -0.99 -20.55
N PRO A 544 -11.54 -1.38 -19.32
CA PRO A 544 -11.72 -0.52 -18.14
C PRO A 544 -10.79 0.71 -18.14
N VAL A 545 -9.94 0.84 -19.15
CA VAL A 545 -8.97 1.92 -19.33
C VAL A 545 -8.94 2.32 -20.80
N ALA A 546 -8.68 3.58 -21.08
CA ALA A 546 -8.44 4.12 -22.42
C ALA A 546 -7.12 4.88 -22.41
N VAL A 547 -6.27 4.61 -23.40
CA VAL A 547 -4.97 5.28 -23.55
C VAL A 547 -4.88 5.78 -24.99
N LEU A 548 -5.23 7.05 -25.15
CA LEU A 548 -5.47 7.68 -26.43
C LEU A 548 -4.23 8.47 -26.83
N LEU A 549 -3.58 8.07 -27.93
CA LEU A 549 -2.40 8.73 -28.47
C LEU A 549 -2.75 9.38 -29.82
N THR A 550 -2.38 10.65 -30.00
CA THR A 550 -2.47 11.27 -31.34
C THR A 550 -1.58 10.50 -32.30
N ALA A 551 -2.12 10.13 -33.46
CA ALA A 551 -1.28 9.60 -34.53
C ALA A 551 -0.21 10.66 -34.89
N PRO A 552 1.08 10.28 -35.00
CA PRO A 552 2.13 11.19 -35.41
C PRO A 552 1.94 11.73 -36.83
#